data_AF-Q6VAP7-F1
#
_entry.id   AF-Q6VAP7-F1
#
_cell.length_a   1.000
_cell.length_b   1.000
_cell.length_c   1.000
_cell.angle_alpha   90.00
_cell.angle_beta   90.00
_cell.angle_gamma   90.00
#
_symmetry.space_group_name_H-M   'P 1'
#
loop_
_entity.id
_entity.type
_entity.pdbx_description
1 polymer ?
#
loop_
_entity_poly.entity_id
_entity_poly.type
_entity_poly.pdbx_seq_one_letter_code
_entity_poly.pdbx_strand_id
1 'polypeptide(L)'
;MLKKHPQRLTVLLFLMCCSYFIMYNIFLCKPSENFTYDLMILSTTILQSSLMLDVASLSFSAVVMYISGCVFYFSSYYMSTDMFYYR
;
A
#
# COMPACT_ATOMS: atom_id res chain seq x y z
N MET A 1 26.04 -5.93 15.73
CA MET A 1 25.31 -4.65 15.67
C MET A 1 24.86 -4.38 14.23
N LEU A 2 23.76 -4.99 13.79
CA LEU A 2 23.14 -4.69 12.50
C LEU A 2 21.98 -3.72 12.75
N LYS A 3 22.29 -2.44 12.80
CA LYS A 3 21.34 -1.33 12.97
C LYS A 3 20.60 -1.12 11.62
N LYS A 4 19.84 -2.11 11.15
CA LYS A 4 19.12 -1.99 9.87
C LYS A 4 17.89 -1.12 10.07
N HIS A 5 17.95 0.08 9.50
CA HIS A 5 16.99 1.19 9.54
C HIS A 5 15.49 0.78 9.52
N PRO A 6 14.80 0.68 10.66
CA PRO A 6 13.34 0.53 10.70
C PRO A 6 12.61 1.78 10.15
N GLN A 7 13.33 2.90 10.12
CA GLN A 7 12.85 4.17 9.56
C GLN A 7 12.58 4.11 8.06
N ARG A 8 13.22 3.20 7.29
CA ARG A 8 13.05 3.18 5.83
C ARG A 8 11.66 2.69 5.40
N LEU A 9 11.12 1.69 6.09
CA LEU A 9 9.81 1.12 5.75
C LEU A 9 8.67 2.05 6.17
N THR A 10 8.77 2.64 7.37
CA THR A 10 7.80 3.64 7.85
C THR A 10 7.80 4.89 6.97
N VAL A 11 8.97 5.39 6.56
CA VAL A 11 9.07 6.50 5.60
C VAL A 11 8.49 6.13 4.24
N LEU A 12 8.71 4.89 3.76
CA LEU A 12 8.16 4.43 2.49
C LEU A 12 6.63 4.34 2.53
N LEU A 13 6.05 3.83 3.61
CA LEU A 13 4.59 3.80 3.80
C LEU A 13 3.99 5.21 3.84
N PHE A 14 4.68 6.15 4.49
CA PHE A 14 4.26 7.54 4.53
C PHE A 14 4.33 8.19 3.13
N LEU A 15 5.38 7.91 2.37
CA LEU A 15 5.55 8.38 0.99
C LEU A 15 4.45 7.80 0.09
N MET A 16 4.10 6.53 0.26
CA MET A 16 2.96 5.90 -0.43
C MET A 16 1.63 6.55 -0.04
N CYS A 17 1.42 6.88 1.24
CA CYS A 17 0.22 7.62 1.66
C CYS A 17 0.10 8.97 0.94
N CYS A 18 1.22 9.71 0.84
CA CYS A 18 1.25 10.98 0.10
C CYS A 18 0.98 10.80 -1.39
N SER A 19 1.53 9.75 -2.01
CA SER A 19 1.27 9.49 -3.44
C SER A 19 -0.19 9.10 -3.70
N TYR A 20 -0.83 8.32 -2.82
CA TYR A 20 -2.26 8.04 -2.91
C TYR A 20 -3.13 9.30 -2.76
N PHE A 21 -2.73 10.24 -1.90
CA PHE A 21 -3.42 11.52 -1.77
C PHE A 21 -3.30 12.37 -3.05
N ILE A 22 -2.13 12.41 -3.67
CA ILE A 22 -1.93 13.09 -4.97
C ILE A 22 -2.79 12.42 -6.05
N MET A 23 -2.76 11.09 -6.13
CA MET A 23 -3.57 10.32 -7.09
C MET A 23 -5.07 10.54 -6.87
N TYR A 24 -5.54 10.62 -5.62
CA TYR A 24 -6.93 10.96 -5.30
C TYR A 24 -7.33 12.33 -5.87
N ASN A 25 -6.48 13.35 -5.72
CA ASN A 25 -6.74 14.69 -6.27
C ASN A 25 -6.74 14.69 -7.81
N ILE A 26 -5.89 13.88 -8.45
CA ILE A 26 -5.84 13.76 -9.91
C ILE A 26 -7.09 13.03 -10.44
N PHE A 27 -7.51 11.94 -9.77
CA PHE A 27 -8.70 11.17 -10.14
C PHE A 27 -10.02 11.90 -9.85
N LEU A 28 -10.01 12.95 -9.03
CA LEU A 28 -11.17 13.84 -8.90
C LEU A 28 -11.48 14.59 -10.21
N CYS A 29 -10.47 14.77 -11.08
CA CYS A 29 -10.59 15.47 -12.36
C CYS A 29 -10.88 14.56 -13.56
N LYS A 30 -10.73 13.23 -13.45
CA LYS A 30 -10.97 12.28 -14.55
C LYS A 30 -11.66 11.00 -14.05
N PRO A 31 -12.64 10.45 -14.80
CA PRO A 31 -13.32 9.22 -14.40
C PRO A 31 -12.36 8.04 -14.27
N SER A 32 -12.73 7.07 -13.42
CA SER A 32 -11.90 5.93 -13.03
C SER A 32 -11.49 5.08 -14.24
N GLU A 33 -10.20 4.72 -14.28
CA GLU A 33 -9.66 3.78 -15.26
C GLU A 33 -9.58 2.39 -14.63
N ASN A 34 -10.13 1.41 -15.34
CA ASN A 34 -10.06 0.01 -14.96
C ASN A 34 -8.92 -0.65 -15.72
N PHE A 35 -7.92 -1.13 -14.99
CA PHE A 35 -6.81 -1.88 -15.57
C PHE A 35 -7.12 -3.37 -15.46
N THR A 36 -7.43 -4.00 -16.59
CA THR A 36 -7.68 -5.44 -16.68
C THR A 36 -6.48 -6.14 -17.32
N TYR A 37 -5.95 -7.14 -16.65
CA TYR A 37 -4.87 -7.99 -17.13
C TYR A 37 -5.34 -9.45 -17.14
N ASP A 38 -5.28 -10.09 -18.29
CA ASP A 38 -5.60 -11.52 -18.42
C ASP A 38 -4.47 -12.34 -17.79
N LEU A 39 -4.82 -13.14 -16.77
CA LEU A 39 -3.86 -14.02 -16.10
C LEU A 39 -3.80 -15.38 -16.79
N MET A 40 -4.96 -15.94 -17.13
CA MET A 40 -5.05 -17.28 -17.72
C MET A 40 -6.33 -17.42 -18.55
N ILE A 41 -6.19 -17.99 -19.74
CA ILE A 41 -7.31 -18.30 -20.63
C ILE A 41 -7.48 -19.81 -20.64
N LEU A 42 -8.59 -20.29 -20.08
CA LEU A 42 -9.09 -21.64 -20.22
C LEU A 42 -10.13 -21.67 -21.34
N SER A 43 -10.39 -22.87 -21.89
CA SER A 43 -11.25 -23.08 -23.06
C SER A 43 -12.62 -22.41 -23.03
N THR A 44 -13.17 -22.13 -21.84
CA THR A 44 -14.46 -21.43 -21.68
C THR A 44 -14.42 -20.25 -20.69
N THR A 45 -13.30 -19.99 -20.02
CA THR A 45 -13.21 -18.95 -18.99
C THR A 45 -11.88 -18.21 -19.04
N ILE A 46 -11.95 -16.89 -18.87
CA ILE A 46 -10.78 -16.03 -18.74
C ILE A 46 -10.69 -15.63 -17.27
N LEU A 47 -9.59 -15.99 -16.61
CA LEU A 47 -9.23 -15.45 -15.30
C LEU A 47 -8.51 -14.12 -15.54
N GLN A 48 -9.13 -13.04 -15.10
CA GLN A 48 -8.60 -11.69 -15.23
C GLN A 48 -8.26 -11.12 -13.85
N SER A 49 -7.11 -10.50 -13.74
CA SER A 49 -6.78 -9.58 -12.66
C SER A 49 -7.25 -8.20 -13.06
N SER A 50 -8.31 -7.70 -12.41
CA SER A 50 -8.80 -6.33 -12.61
C SER A 50 -8.44 -5.47 -11.42
N LEU A 51 -7.73 -4.38 -11.66
CA LEU A 51 -7.46 -3.35 -10.67
C LEU A 51 -8.38 -2.16 -10.93
N MET A 52 -9.36 -1.99 -10.05
CA MET A 52 -10.32 -0.88 -10.10
C MET A 52 -9.84 0.29 -9.21
N LEU A 53 -9.54 1.41 -9.85
CA LEU A 53 -9.07 2.63 -9.19
C LEU A 53 -10.23 3.63 -9.04
N ASP A 54 -11.08 3.37 -8.06
CA ASP A 54 -12.17 4.25 -7.69
C ASP A 54 -11.76 5.20 -6.55
N VAL A 55 -12.45 6.32 -6.43
CA VAL A 55 -12.27 7.33 -5.37
C VAL A 55 -12.37 6.68 -3.96
N ALA A 56 -13.29 5.72 -3.81
CA ALA A 56 -13.45 4.95 -2.57
C ALA A 56 -12.25 4.04 -2.28
N SER A 57 -11.72 3.32 -3.28
CA SER A 57 -10.58 2.42 -3.08
C SER A 57 -9.28 3.18 -2.82
N LEU A 58 -9.09 4.33 -3.48
CA LEU A 58 -7.94 5.24 -3.24
C LEU A 58 -7.97 5.84 -1.82
N SER A 59 -9.10 6.38 -1.39
CA SER A 59 -9.24 6.98 -0.06
C SER A 59 -9.07 5.95 1.07
N PHE A 60 -9.66 4.76 0.91
CA PHE A 60 -9.48 3.67 1.86
C PHE A 60 -8.01 3.22 1.94
N SER A 61 -7.35 3.06 0.79
CA SER A 61 -5.93 2.66 0.73
C SER A 61 -5.02 3.68 1.41
N ALA A 62 -5.27 4.99 1.26
CA ALA A 62 -4.51 6.03 1.95
C ALA A 62 -4.62 5.92 3.47
N VAL A 63 -5.84 5.70 4.00
CA VAL A 63 -6.07 5.53 5.44
C VAL A 63 -5.38 4.27 5.97
N VAL A 64 -5.47 3.15 5.26
CA VAL A 64 -4.81 1.89 5.64
C VAL A 64 -3.29 2.06 5.66
N MET A 65 -2.71 2.75 4.66
CA MET A 65 -1.28 3.06 4.62
C MET A 65 -0.85 3.98 5.78
N TYR A 66 -1.67 4.96 6.14
CA TYR A 66 -1.41 5.81 7.31
C TYR A 66 -1.41 5.01 8.62
N ILE A 67 -2.47 4.23 8.87
CA ILE A 67 -2.61 3.42 10.09
C ILE A 67 -1.47 2.40 10.18
N SER A 68 -1.17 1.69 9.09
CA SER A 68 -0.05 0.75 9.06
C SER A 68 1.28 1.45 9.35
N GLY A 69 1.53 2.64 8.81
CA GLY A 69 2.71 3.46 9.14
C GLY A 69 2.82 3.74 10.65
N CYS A 70 1.72 4.14 11.30
CA CYS A 70 1.67 4.35 12.74
C CYS A 70 1.94 3.06 13.54
N VAL A 71 1.32 1.94 13.13
CA VAL A 71 1.50 0.63 13.78
C VAL A 71 2.93 0.13 13.63
N PHE A 72 3.54 0.30 12.45
CA PHE A 72 4.94 -0.08 12.23
C PHE A 72 5.91 0.79 13.03
N TYR A 73 5.63 2.09 13.15
CA TYR A 73 6.43 2.97 14.00
C TYR A 73 6.36 2.54 15.47
N PHE A 74 5.14 2.27 15.96
CA PHE A 74 4.92 1.79 17.31
C PHE A 74 5.57 0.43 17.54
N SER A 75 5.40 -0.53 16.62
CA SER A 75 5.98 -1.87 16.75
C SER A 75 7.50 -1.85 16.72
N SER A 76 8.11 -0.97 15.91
CA SER A 76 9.56 -0.76 15.92
C SER A 76 10.07 -0.25 17.26
N TYR A 77 9.31 0.61 17.94
CA TYR A 77 9.66 1.07 19.29
C TYR A 77 9.45 -0.05 20.32
N TYR A 78 8.29 -0.70 20.29
CA TYR A 78 7.89 -1.71 21.26
C TYR A 78 8.76 -2.97 21.20
N MET A 79 9.05 -3.47 20.00
CA MET A 79 9.85 -4.69 19.79
C MET A 79 11.35 -4.39 19.67
N SER A 80 11.79 -3.17 20.01
CA SER A 80 13.21 -2.78 19.93
C SER A 80 14.14 -3.64 20.81
N THR A 81 13.61 -4.22 21.88
CA THR A 81 14.34 -5.11 22.80
C THR A 81 14.28 -6.57 22.39
N ASP A 82 13.46 -6.93 21.39
CA ASP A 82 13.18 -8.31 21.03
C ASP A 82 14.22 -8.84 20.02
N MET A 83 14.77 -10.01 20.29
CA MET A 83 15.94 -10.54 19.58
C MET A 83 15.58 -11.05 18.17
N PHE A 84 14.32 -11.39 17.95
CA PHE A 84 13.80 -11.92 16.67
C PHE A 84 13.23 -10.85 15.74
N TYR A 85 13.08 -9.59 16.18
CA TYR A 85 12.42 -8.55 15.40
C TYR A 85 13.15 -8.21 14.08
N TYR A 86 14.48 -8.32 14.07
CA TYR A 86 15.32 -7.99 12.91
C TYR A 86 15.81 -9.21 12.12
N ARG A 87 15.34 -10.42 12.46
CA ARG A 87 15.69 -11.64 11.73
C ARG A 87 14.90 -11.74 10.44
#